data_AF-A0AAD1CHE1-F1
#
_entry.id   AF-A0AAD1CHE1-F1
#
_cell.length_a   1.000
_cell.length_b   1.000
_cell.length_c   1.000
_cell.angle_alpha   90.00
_cell.angle_beta   90.00
_cell.angle_gamma   90.00
#
_symmetry.space_group_name_H-M   'P 1'
#
loop_
_entity.id
_entity.type
_entity.pdbx_description
1 polymer ?
#
loop_
_entity_poly.entity_id
_entity_poly.type
_entity_poly.pdbx_seq_one_letter_code
_entity_poly.pdbx_strand_id
1 'polypeptide(L)'
;MARIPGTPIYCTANAIDSIVGHHHHPEWNFNVVKTGDSLDIGNGKSLVFVETPMLHWPDSMMTYMTGDAVLFSNDAFGQHYCDERLFNDEVDQTELMEQCLRYYANILTPFSPLVTAKIHEVLGFNLPVSMVATSHGVIWRENPTQIIEQYLTWANEYKEDKITIFYDSMSNNTRMMADAIAQGITETDPNVSVKIFNVARHDKNEILAHVFGSKGILVGSSTMNNVMMPKVAGMLEEITSLRFKGKKAGAFGSYGWNGGAVDRIHARLTDAGFFTTVGLKTKWRPDGKAIEECREHGRTIAREWALAPLTVKTKPSAAPVTPAKSAPLNIQQATAPSTESKMQCNPQKIGQKMLCTVCQWVYDPEIGEPNQEVAPGTAWEDVPDSFICPECDIGKDVFEPIND
;
A
#
# COMPACT_ATOMS: atom_id res chain seq x y z
N MET A 1 -2.51 -42.26 12.08
CA MET A 1 -2.96 -43.67 12.03
C MET A 1 -2.20 -44.65 12.93
N ALA A 2 -1.04 -44.32 13.51
CA ALA A 2 -0.30 -45.26 14.38
C ALA A 2 -1.07 -45.84 15.58
N ARG A 3 -2.13 -45.16 16.05
CA ARG A 3 -3.00 -45.62 17.14
C ARG A 3 -4.27 -46.35 16.68
N ILE A 4 -4.78 -45.99 15.51
CA ILE A 4 -6.06 -46.44 14.96
C ILE A 4 -5.93 -46.75 13.47
N PRO A 5 -5.04 -47.69 13.07
CA PRO A 5 -4.65 -47.87 11.67
C PRO A 5 -5.77 -48.37 10.76
N GLY A 6 -6.85 -48.94 11.32
CA GLY A 6 -8.01 -49.40 10.56
C GLY A 6 -9.07 -48.33 10.28
N THR A 7 -8.93 -47.12 10.85
CA THR A 7 -9.93 -46.06 10.69
C THR A 7 -10.00 -45.58 9.23
N PRO A 8 -11.19 -45.56 8.59
CA PRO A 8 -11.34 -45.03 7.23
C PRO A 8 -11.00 -43.53 7.16
N ILE A 9 -10.37 -43.11 6.06
CA ILE A 9 -10.07 -41.71 5.74
C ILE A 9 -10.87 -41.34 4.49
N TYR A 10 -11.81 -40.40 4.62
CA TYR A 10 -12.59 -39.87 3.49
C TYR A 10 -11.94 -38.59 2.98
N CYS A 11 -11.56 -38.55 1.71
CA CYS A 11 -10.81 -37.43 1.13
C CYS A 11 -10.95 -37.39 -0.40
N THR A 12 -10.50 -36.31 -1.05
CA THR A 12 -10.51 -36.23 -2.52
C THR A 12 -9.49 -37.18 -3.14
N ALA A 13 -9.57 -37.42 -4.45
CA ALA A 13 -8.57 -38.22 -5.16
C ALA A 13 -7.16 -37.60 -5.04
N ASN A 14 -7.06 -36.27 -5.15
CA ASN A 14 -5.79 -35.55 -5.02
C ASN A 14 -5.26 -35.57 -3.58
N ALA A 15 -6.13 -35.68 -2.57
CA ALA A 15 -5.71 -35.78 -1.17
C ALA A 15 -4.95 -37.09 -0.88
N ILE A 16 -5.22 -38.17 -1.63
CA ILE A 16 -4.42 -39.40 -1.48
C ILE A 16 -2.96 -39.12 -1.86
N ASP A 17 -2.73 -38.41 -2.97
CA ASP A 17 -1.38 -38.04 -3.41
C ASP A 17 -0.67 -37.17 -2.36
N SER A 18 -1.34 -36.13 -1.85
CA SER A 18 -0.75 -35.25 -0.84
C SER A 18 -0.50 -35.94 0.50
N ILE A 19 -1.45 -36.74 1.01
CA ILE A 19 -1.30 -37.46 2.27
C ILE A 19 -0.20 -38.51 2.15
N VAL A 20 -0.16 -39.31 1.08
CA VAL A 20 0.89 -40.31 0.87
C VAL A 20 2.24 -39.63 0.64
N GLY A 21 2.28 -38.51 -0.08
CA GLY A 21 3.50 -37.74 -0.30
C GLY A 21 4.14 -37.19 0.99
N HIS A 22 3.34 -36.83 2.00
CA HIS A 22 3.87 -36.32 3.27
C HIS A 22 4.09 -37.42 4.31
N HIS A 23 3.20 -38.40 4.38
CA HIS A 23 3.20 -39.40 5.45
C HIS A 23 3.77 -40.75 5.04
N HIS A 24 3.91 -41.02 3.73
CA HIS A 24 4.45 -42.26 3.17
C HIS A 24 3.74 -43.55 3.63
N HIS A 25 2.42 -43.45 3.81
CA HIS A 25 1.56 -44.56 4.21
C HIS A 25 0.44 -44.83 3.20
N PRO A 26 0.77 -45.38 2.02
CA PRO A 26 -0.22 -45.70 0.98
C PRO A 26 -1.18 -46.83 1.39
N GLU A 27 -0.85 -47.60 2.43
CA GLU A 27 -1.64 -48.72 2.92
C GLU A 27 -2.86 -48.32 3.76
N TRP A 28 -3.00 -47.04 4.12
CA TRP A 28 -4.17 -46.58 4.88
C TRP A 28 -5.48 -46.75 4.09
N ASN A 29 -6.59 -46.87 4.83
CA ASN A 29 -7.92 -47.09 4.26
C ASN A 29 -8.52 -45.79 3.69
N PHE A 30 -8.06 -45.37 2.52
CA PHE A 30 -8.56 -44.19 1.81
C PHE A 30 -9.87 -44.47 1.09
N ASN A 31 -10.82 -43.55 1.23
CA ASN A 31 -12.13 -43.57 0.59
C ASN A 31 -12.28 -42.26 -0.18
N VAL A 32 -12.23 -42.35 -1.51
CA VAL A 32 -12.35 -41.17 -2.39
C VAL A 32 -13.79 -40.69 -2.39
N VAL A 33 -13.97 -39.39 -2.13
CA VAL A 33 -15.27 -38.70 -2.21
C VAL A 33 -15.23 -37.61 -3.28
N LYS A 34 -16.39 -37.35 -3.88
CA LYS A 34 -16.62 -36.30 -4.88
C LYS A 34 -17.72 -35.35 -4.41
N THR A 35 -17.88 -34.23 -5.11
CA THR A 35 -19.00 -33.32 -4.88
C THR A 35 -20.33 -34.06 -4.94
N GLY A 36 -21.11 -33.97 -3.87
CA GLY A 36 -22.44 -34.58 -3.74
C GLY A 36 -22.44 -35.98 -3.12
N ASP A 37 -21.28 -36.64 -2.97
CA ASP A 37 -21.19 -37.87 -2.18
C ASP A 37 -21.55 -37.59 -0.73
N SER A 38 -22.09 -38.60 -0.04
CA SER A 38 -22.52 -38.47 1.35
C SER A 38 -22.13 -39.65 2.22
N LEU A 39 -21.92 -39.37 3.50
CA LEU A 39 -21.63 -40.34 4.55
C LEU A 39 -22.67 -40.20 5.66
N ASP A 40 -23.51 -41.21 5.84
CA ASP A 40 -24.48 -41.26 6.94
C ASP A 40 -23.75 -41.40 8.29
N ILE A 41 -24.15 -40.57 9.25
CA ILE A 41 -23.62 -40.57 10.62
C ILE A 41 -24.71 -40.88 11.65
N GLY A 42 -25.90 -41.28 11.20
CA GLY A 42 -27.05 -41.62 12.03
C GLY A 42 -27.88 -40.41 12.46
N ASN A 43 -28.97 -40.68 13.20
CA ASN A 43 -29.91 -39.66 13.69
C ASN A 43 -30.49 -38.75 12.59
N GLY A 44 -30.60 -39.25 11.36
CA GLY A 44 -31.08 -38.48 10.21
C GLY A 44 -30.10 -37.41 9.72
N LYS A 45 -28.82 -37.49 10.11
CA LYS A 45 -27.75 -36.58 9.68
C LYS A 45 -26.74 -37.30 8.80
N SER A 46 -26.14 -36.56 7.88
CA SER A 46 -25.10 -37.05 6.99
C SER A 46 -24.08 -35.95 6.72
N LEU A 47 -22.85 -36.36 6.42
CA LEU A 47 -21.82 -35.49 5.87
C LEU A 47 -21.93 -35.51 4.35
N VAL A 48 -21.92 -34.35 3.72
CA VAL A 48 -21.94 -34.17 2.26
C VAL A 48 -20.63 -33.50 1.85
N PHE A 49 -19.95 -34.06 0.87
CA PHE A 49 -18.63 -33.57 0.44
C PHE A 49 -18.78 -32.63 -0.77
N VAL A 50 -17.95 -31.59 -0.81
CA VAL A 50 -17.88 -30.63 -1.92
C VAL A 50 -16.42 -30.39 -2.28
N GLU A 51 -16.00 -30.82 -3.46
CA GLU A 51 -14.64 -30.61 -3.94
C GLU A 51 -14.40 -29.12 -4.23
N THR A 52 -13.26 -28.60 -3.79
CA THR A 52 -12.86 -27.19 -3.98
C THR A 52 -11.41 -27.09 -4.47
N PRO A 53 -11.07 -27.74 -5.61
CA PRO A 53 -9.69 -27.79 -6.08
C PRO A 53 -9.16 -26.38 -6.35
N MET A 54 -7.90 -26.17 -5.96
CA MET A 54 -7.20 -24.88 -6.00
C MET A 54 -7.83 -23.79 -5.10
N LEU A 55 -8.63 -24.17 -4.10
CA LEU A 55 -9.10 -23.30 -3.02
C LEU A 55 -8.64 -23.82 -1.65
N HIS A 56 -7.33 -23.82 -1.34
CA HIS A 56 -6.24 -23.27 -2.16
C HIS A 56 -5.28 -24.32 -2.76
N TRP A 57 -5.50 -25.61 -2.51
CA TRP A 57 -4.69 -26.71 -3.04
C TRP A 57 -5.50 -27.66 -3.94
N PRO A 58 -4.83 -28.47 -4.78
CA PRO A 58 -5.52 -29.44 -5.63
C PRO A 58 -6.41 -30.43 -4.86
N ASP A 59 -6.09 -30.71 -3.60
CA ASP A 59 -6.77 -31.69 -2.75
C ASP A 59 -7.91 -31.12 -1.90
N SER A 60 -8.04 -29.79 -1.86
CA SER A 60 -9.00 -29.10 -0.99
C SER A 60 -10.44 -29.51 -1.27
N MET A 61 -11.20 -29.71 -0.20
CA MET A 61 -12.65 -29.92 -0.20
C MET A 61 -13.28 -29.34 1.06
N MET A 62 -14.59 -29.13 1.02
CA MET A 62 -15.42 -28.80 2.18
C MET A 62 -16.31 -29.98 2.55
N THR A 63 -16.74 -30.03 3.81
CA THR A 63 -17.72 -31.00 4.30
C THR A 63 -18.90 -30.28 4.91
N TYR A 64 -20.11 -30.60 4.49
CA TYR A 64 -21.33 -30.03 5.04
C TYR A 64 -22.08 -31.08 5.86
N MET A 65 -22.54 -30.72 7.06
CA MET A 65 -23.34 -31.60 7.91
C MET A 65 -24.83 -31.23 7.83
N THR A 66 -25.65 -32.18 7.38
CA THR A 66 -27.10 -32.01 7.30
C THR A 66 -27.75 -31.96 8.69
N GLY A 67 -28.96 -31.39 8.76
CA GLY A 67 -29.68 -31.18 10.01
C GLY A 67 -29.18 -29.97 10.78
N ASP A 68 -27.93 -30.04 11.28
CA ASP A 68 -27.31 -28.94 12.04
C ASP A 68 -26.88 -27.76 11.15
N ALA A 69 -26.81 -27.96 9.83
CA ALA A 69 -26.50 -26.94 8.85
C ALA A 69 -25.12 -26.27 9.08
N VAL A 70 -24.10 -27.10 9.35
CA VAL A 70 -22.72 -26.66 9.58
C VAL A 70 -21.86 -26.95 8.35
N LEU A 71 -21.19 -25.92 7.84
CA LEU A 71 -20.18 -26.05 6.79
C LEU A 71 -18.78 -26.10 7.41
N PHE A 72 -18.11 -27.23 7.29
CA PHE A 72 -16.68 -27.37 7.60
C PHE A 72 -15.88 -26.97 6.36
N SER A 73 -15.46 -25.71 6.30
CA SER A 73 -14.87 -25.09 5.10
C SER A 73 -13.35 -25.21 5.01
N ASN A 74 -12.71 -25.76 6.04
CA ASN A 74 -11.25 -25.80 6.16
C ASN A 74 -10.67 -24.37 6.00
N ASP A 75 -9.74 -24.13 5.08
CA ASP A 75 -9.04 -22.86 4.94
C ASP A 75 -9.93 -21.72 4.42
N ALA A 76 -10.96 -22.04 3.64
CA ALA A 76 -11.88 -21.05 3.13
C ALA A 76 -12.65 -20.40 4.28
N PHE A 77 -12.76 -19.06 4.24
CA PHE A 77 -13.40 -18.24 5.27
C PHE A 77 -12.65 -18.20 6.61
N GLY A 78 -11.48 -18.84 6.70
CA GLY A 78 -10.62 -18.83 7.88
C GLY A 78 -9.67 -17.64 7.92
N GLN A 79 -8.95 -17.55 9.04
CA GLN A 79 -8.03 -16.47 9.35
C GLN A 79 -7.05 -16.90 10.45
N HIS A 80 -5.83 -16.37 10.41
CA HIS A 80 -4.85 -16.61 11.47
C HIS A 80 -5.05 -15.61 12.62
N TYR A 81 -6.00 -15.92 13.50
CA TYR A 81 -6.34 -15.11 14.66
C TYR A 81 -6.51 -16.02 15.88
N CYS A 82 -5.66 -15.82 16.89
CA CYS A 82 -5.66 -16.63 18.10
C CYS A 82 -6.43 -15.90 19.19
N ASP A 83 -7.48 -16.54 19.70
CA ASP A 83 -8.25 -16.11 20.85
C ASP A 83 -8.74 -17.36 21.62
N GLU A 84 -8.98 -17.23 22.91
CA GLU A 84 -9.54 -18.33 23.72
C GLU A 84 -11.02 -18.57 23.40
N ARG A 85 -11.70 -17.55 22.88
CA ARG A 85 -13.10 -17.61 22.45
C ARG A 85 -13.17 -18.18 21.05
N LEU A 86 -14.17 -19.03 20.83
CA LEU A 86 -14.26 -19.81 19.59
C LEU A 86 -15.11 -19.13 18.52
N PHE A 87 -16.04 -18.25 18.89
CA PHE A 87 -17.06 -17.76 17.97
C PHE A 87 -16.85 -16.32 17.53
N ASN A 88 -17.28 -16.01 16.31
CA ASN A 88 -17.05 -14.70 15.69
C ASN A 88 -17.65 -13.53 16.46
N ASP A 89 -18.79 -13.71 17.14
CA ASP A 89 -19.46 -12.68 17.94
C ASP A 89 -18.80 -12.41 19.29
N GLU A 90 -17.87 -13.27 19.71
CA GLU A 90 -17.23 -13.18 21.02
C GLU A 90 -15.90 -12.43 20.98
N VAL A 91 -15.36 -12.12 19.80
CA VAL A 91 -14.01 -11.55 19.61
C VAL A 91 -14.03 -10.09 19.14
N ASP A 92 -12.86 -9.45 19.08
CA ASP A 92 -12.76 -8.11 18.51
C ASP A 92 -13.01 -8.13 16.99
N GLN A 93 -14.01 -7.37 16.55
CA GLN A 93 -14.44 -7.40 15.15
C GLN A 93 -13.44 -6.71 14.21
N THR A 94 -12.66 -5.75 14.71
CA THR A 94 -11.65 -5.06 13.91
C THR A 94 -10.49 -5.98 13.63
N GLU A 95 -9.93 -6.59 14.68
CA GLU A 95 -8.85 -7.56 14.56
C GLU A 95 -9.26 -8.76 13.71
N LEU A 96 -10.47 -9.29 13.92
CA LEU A 96 -11.01 -10.39 13.13
C LEU A 96 -11.02 -10.08 11.62
N MET A 97 -11.59 -8.93 11.24
CA MET A 97 -11.71 -8.57 9.82
C MET A 97 -10.36 -8.18 9.20
N GLU A 98 -9.44 -7.59 9.95
CA GLU A 98 -8.06 -7.36 9.52
C GLU A 98 -7.33 -8.67 9.20
N GLN A 99 -7.45 -9.68 10.08
CA GLN A 99 -6.84 -10.99 9.82
C GLN A 99 -7.50 -11.72 8.65
N CYS A 100 -8.82 -11.60 8.48
CA CYS A 100 -9.51 -12.17 7.32
C CYS A 100 -9.03 -11.55 6.00
N LEU A 101 -8.93 -10.21 5.94
CA LEU A 101 -8.43 -9.49 4.76
C LEU A 101 -6.97 -9.89 4.46
N ARG A 102 -6.12 -9.90 5.50
CA ARG A 102 -4.71 -10.27 5.38
C ARG A 102 -4.55 -11.69 4.85
N TYR A 103 -5.34 -12.64 5.35
CA TYR A 103 -5.36 -14.02 4.90
C TYR A 103 -5.75 -14.12 3.42
N TYR A 104 -6.89 -13.52 3.04
CA TYR A 104 -7.35 -13.54 1.65
C TYR A 104 -6.33 -12.91 0.69
N ALA A 105 -5.85 -11.71 1.01
CA ALA A 105 -4.92 -10.96 0.17
C ALA A 105 -3.63 -11.71 -0.12
N ASN A 106 -3.08 -12.42 0.88
CA ASN A 106 -1.76 -13.05 0.78
C ASN A 106 -1.81 -14.51 0.28
N ILE A 107 -2.98 -15.16 0.29
CA ILE A 107 -3.10 -16.59 -0.06
C ILE A 107 -4.08 -16.80 -1.21
N LEU A 108 -5.24 -16.14 -1.19
CA LEU A 108 -6.38 -16.47 -2.04
C LEU A 108 -6.54 -15.58 -3.28
N THR A 109 -5.89 -14.41 -3.32
CA THR A 109 -5.87 -13.51 -4.49
C THR A 109 -5.68 -14.21 -5.85
N PRO A 110 -4.69 -15.12 -6.05
CA PRO A 110 -4.50 -15.75 -7.36
C PRO A 110 -5.64 -16.71 -7.76
N PHE A 111 -6.50 -17.08 -6.82
CA PHE A 111 -7.61 -18.01 -7.00
C PHE A 111 -8.98 -17.32 -6.95
N SER A 112 -9.04 -15.98 -6.87
CA SER A 112 -10.29 -15.22 -6.79
C SER A 112 -11.37 -15.61 -7.82
N PRO A 113 -11.06 -15.88 -9.11
CA PRO A 113 -12.08 -16.34 -10.06
C PRO A 113 -12.74 -17.67 -9.66
N LEU A 114 -11.99 -18.57 -9.02
CA LEU A 114 -12.50 -19.86 -8.55
C LEU A 114 -13.37 -19.69 -7.30
N VAL A 115 -13.06 -18.71 -6.44
CA VAL A 115 -13.87 -18.39 -5.25
C VAL A 115 -15.30 -18.05 -5.67
N THR A 116 -15.47 -17.10 -6.60
CA THR A 116 -16.81 -16.70 -7.08
C THR A 116 -17.58 -17.88 -7.69
N ALA A 117 -16.93 -18.65 -8.57
CA ALA A 117 -17.56 -19.80 -9.20
C ALA A 117 -18.01 -20.85 -8.17
N LYS A 118 -17.17 -21.16 -7.18
CA LYS A 118 -17.47 -22.15 -6.15
C LYS A 118 -18.56 -21.68 -5.19
N ILE A 119 -18.55 -20.42 -4.78
CA ILE A 119 -19.63 -19.87 -3.94
C ILE A 119 -20.98 -19.97 -4.67
N HIS A 120 -21.03 -19.62 -5.96
CA HIS A 120 -22.28 -19.74 -6.74
C HIS A 120 -22.75 -21.20 -6.89
N GLU A 121 -21.83 -22.15 -7.09
CA GLU A 121 -22.16 -23.58 -7.11
C GLU A 121 -22.78 -24.03 -5.78
N VAL A 122 -22.16 -23.68 -4.65
CA VAL A 122 -22.62 -24.07 -3.31
C VAL A 122 -23.97 -23.43 -2.98
N LEU A 123 -24.17 -22.14 -3.31
CA LEU A 123 -25.47 -21.48 -3.16
C LEU A 123 -26.56 -22.18 -3.99
N GLY A 124 -26.22 -22.73 -5.15
CA GLY A 124 -27.13 -23.50 -6.00
C GLY A 124 -27.68 -24.78 -5.35
N PHE A 125 -27.02 -25.30 -4.32
CA PHE A 125 -27.53 -26.46 -3.57
C PHE A 125 -28.72 -26.12 -2.67
N ASN A 126 -29.01 -24.82 -2.44
CA ASN A 126 -30.08 -24.36 -1.56
C ASN A 126 -30.04 -25.00 -0.16
N LEU A 127 -28.82 -25.24 0.34
CA LEU A 127 -28.60 -25.78 1.68
C LEU A 127 -28.60 -24.64 2.70
N PRO A 128 -29.29 -24.78 3.84
CA PRO A 128 -29.18 -23.80 4.92
C PRO A 128 -27.76 -23.79 5.46
N VAL A 129 -27.27 -22.62 5.87
CA VAL A 129 -25.96 -22.46 6.53
C VAL A 129 -26.19 -21.72 7.84
N SER A 130 -26.13 -22.45 8.95
CA SER A 130 -26.26 -21.92 10.30
C SER A 130 -24.91 -21.63 10.94
N MET A 131 -23.85 -22.37 10.55
CA MET A 131 -22.49 -22.10 10.98
C MET A 131 -21.47 -22.41 9.87
N VAL A 132 -20.35 -21.68 9.87
CA VAL A 132 -19.16 -22.01 9.08
C VAL A 132 -18.01 -22.26 10.05
N ALA A 133 -17.59 -23.52 10.15
CA ALA A 133 -16.49 -23.98 11.00
C ALA A 133 -15.24 -24.17 10.14
N THR A 134 -14.32 -23.23 10.23
CA THR A 134 -13.07 -23.20 9.44
C THR A 134 -11.99 -24.07 10.11
N SER A 135 -10.84 -24.24 9.46
CA SER A 135 -9.63 -24.85 10.05
C SER A 135 -8.82 -23.86 10.91
N HIS A 136 -9.10 -22.56 10.79
CA HIS A 136 -8.28 -21.49 11.32
C HIS A 136 -9.13 -20.36 11.90
N GLY A 137 -8.89 -20.04 13.17
CA GLY A 137 -9.53 -18.93 13.86
C GLY A 137 -10.93 -19.29 14.39
N VAL A 138 -11.87 -18.36 14.22
CA VAL A 138 -13.21 -18.46 14.79
C VAL A 138 -14.15 -19.33 13.96
N ILE A 139 -15.16 -19.89 14.61
CA ILE A 139 -16.36 -20.41 13.98
C ILE A 139 -17.34 -19.25 13.77
N TRP A 140 -17.80 -19.09 12.53
CA TRP A 140 -18.84 -18.13 12.20
C TRP A 140 -20.20 -18.72 12.56
N ARG A 141 -20.81 -18.27 13.66
CA ARG A 141 -22.17 -18.67 14.08
C ARG A 141 -23.18 -17.54 13.98
N GLU A 142 -22.75 -16.31 14.25
CA GLU A 142 -23.61 -15.14 14.13
C GLU A 142 -23.41 -14.52 12.75
N ASN A 143 -24.50 -14.44 11.97
CA ASN A 143 -24.49 -13.98 10.59
C ASN A 143 -23.36 -14.62 9.75
N PRO A 144 -23.33 -15.97 9.60
CA PRO A 144 -22.24 -16.68 8.93
C PRO A 144 -22.08 -16.30 7.46
N THR A 145 -23.11 -15.74 6.82
CA THR A 145 -23.05 -15.27 5.44
C THR A 145 -22.17 -14.02 5.27
N GLN A 146 -21.88 -13.29 6.35
CA GLN A 146 -21.03 -12.08 6.29
C GLN A 146 -19.67 -12.34 5.62
N ILE A 147 -19.00 -13.44 5.99
CA ILE A 147 -17.68 -13.76 5.46
C ILE A 147 -17.76 -14.28 4.02
N ILE A 148 -18.86 -14.93 3.66
CA ILE A 148 -19.13 -15.41 2.30
C ILE A 148 -19.33 -14.22 1.36
N GLU A 149 -20.15 -13.25 1.76
CA GLU A 149 -20.37 -12.00 1.02
C GLU A 149 -19.09 -11.17 0.91
N GLN A 150 -18.30 -11.15 1.98
CA GLN A 150 -17.00 -10.48 1.99
C GLN A 150 -16.01 -11.14 1.01
N TYR A 151 -15.98 -12.48 0.94
CA TYR A 151 -15.18 -13.20 -0.05
C TYR A 151 -15.62 -12.94 -1.49
N LEU A 152 -16.94 -12.83 -1.75
CA LEU A 152 -17.45 -12.42 -3.07
C LEU A 152 -16.99 -11.01 -3.43
N THR A 153 -17.00 -10.09 -2.46
CA THR A 153 -16.51 -8.72 -2.63
C THR A 153 -15.01 -8.70 -2.94
N TRP A 154 -14.22 -9.47 -2.17
CA TRP A 154 -12.78 -9.59 -2.36
C TRP A 154 -12.39 -10.26 -3.68
N ALA A 155 -13.15 -11.26 -4.12
CA ALA A 155 -12.91 -11.98 -5.36
C ALA A 155 -13.15 -11.11 -6.61
N ASN A 156 -13.99 -10.09 -6.51
CA ASN A 156 -14.39 -9.24 -7.62
C ASN A 156 -13.42 -8.08 -7.88
N GLU A 157 -12.16 -8.41 -8.18
CA GLU A 157 -11.09 -7.43 -8.49
C GLU A 157 -11.02 -6.28 -7.48
N TYR A 158 -11.11 -6.62 -6.19
CA TYR A 158 -11.31 -5.67 -5.11
C TYR A 158 -10.29 -4.54 -5.11
N LYS A 159 -10.79 -3.33 -4.85
CA LYS A 159 -10.04 -2.10 -4.72
C LYS A 159 -10.90 -1.04 -4.04
N GLU A 160 -10.28 -0.30 -3.14
CA GLU A 160 -10.82 0.90 -2.52
C GLU A 160 -10.21 2.13 -3.21
N ASP A 161 -10.65 3.33 -2.80
CA ASP A 161 -10.00 4.58 -3.20
C ASP A 161 -8.67 4.78 -2.44
N LYS A 162 -7.69 3.92 -2.75
CA LYS A 162 -6.45 3.74 -2.00
C LYS A 162 -5.27 3.55 -2.94
N ILE A 163 -4.15 4.20 -2.64
CA ILE A 163 -2.88 4.03 -3.38
C ILE A 163 -1.79 3.60 -2.39
N THR A 164 -1.10 2.50 -2.72
CA THR A 164 0.05 2.04 -1.94
C THR A 164 1.35 2.37 -2.65
N ILE A 165 2.21 3.10 -1.97
CA ILE A 165 3.58 3.42 -2.41
C ILE A 165 4.52 2.54 -1.60
N PHE A 166 5.38 1.77 -2.25
CA PHE A 166 6.42 1.04 -1.54
C PHE A 166 7.75 1.10 -2.27
N TYR A 167 8.84 1.13 -1.52
CA TYR A 167 10.17 1.30 -2.09
C TYR A 167 11.27 0.69 -1.22
N ASP A 168 12.47 0.57 -1.78
CA ASP A 168 13.73 0.44 -1.03
C ASP A 168 14.69 1.57 -1.44
N SER A 169 15.59 1.98 -0.55
CA SER A 169 16.50 3.10 -0.78
C SER A 169 17.80 2.94 0.00
N MET A 170 18.95 3.10 -0.67
CA MET A 170 20.27 3.04 -0.02
C MET A 170 20.64 4.33 0.72
N SER A 171 20.17 5.48 0.23
CA SER A 171 20.58 6.81 0.71
C SER A 171 19.40 7.80 0.80
N ASN A 172 18.20 7.30 1.09
CA ASN A 172 16.94 8.06 1.20
C ASN A 172 16.50 8.90 -0.03
N ASN A 173 17.26 8.99 -1.12
CA ASN A 173 16.84 9.71 -2.32
C ASN A 173 15.48 9.21 -2.88
N THR A 174 15.27 7.89 -2.93
CA THR A 174 13.99 7.32 -3.41
C THR A 174 12.87 7.50 -2.37
N ARG A 175 13.21 7.59 -1.08
CA ARG A 175 12.25 7.96 -0.02
C ARG A 175 11.72 9.38 -0.25
N MET A 176 12.61 10.34 -0.48
CA MET A 176 12.22 11.73 -0.75
C MET A 176 11.27 11.84 -1.94
N MET A 177 11.52 11.06 -3.00
CA MET A 177 10.60 10.98 -4.14
C MET A 177 9.24 10.40 -3.74
N ALA A 178 9.20 9.32 -2.95
CA ALA A 178 7.97 8.70 -2.49
C ALA A 178 7.10 9.67 -1.66
N ASP A 179 7.74 10.40 -0.75
CA ASP A 179 7.07 11.36 0.13
C ASP A 179 6.50 12.54 -0.69
N ALA A 180 7.26 13.07 -1.65
CA ALA A 180 6.79 14.14 -2.55
C ALA A 180 5.63 13.68 -3.46
N ILE A 181 5.71 12.48 -4.02
CA ILE A 181 4.62 11.88 -4.80
C ILE A 181 3.35 11.76 -3.94
N ALA A 182 3.47 11.29 -2.70
CA ALA A 182 2.33 11.16 -1.79
C ALA A 182 1.68 12.50 -1.44
N GLN A 183 2.48 13.56 -1.27
CA GLN A 183 1.98 14.93 -1.10
C GLN A 183 1.14 15.35 -2.32
N GLY A 184 1.67 15.15 -3.53
CA GLY A 184 0.95 15.51 -4.76
C GLY A 184 -0.37 14.76 -4.93
N ILE A 185 -0.41 13.47 -4.55
CA ILE A 185 -1.65 12.68 -4.58
C ILE A 185 -2.68 13.29 -3.61
N THR A 186 -2.29 13.47 -2.35
CA THR A 186 -3.17 13.96 -1.27
C THR A 186 -3.67 15.39 -1.54
N GLU A 187 -2.83 16.27 -2.08
CA GLU A 187 -3.20 17.63 -2.48
C GLU A 187 -4.27 17.67 -3.58
N THR A 188 -4.26 16.66 -4.47
CA THR A 188 -5.07 16.65 -5.69
C THR A 188 -6.38 15.90 -5.50
N ASP A 189 -6.34 14.79 -4.77
CA ASP A 189 -7.51 13.99 -4.44
C ASP A 189 -7.48 13.62 -2.93
N PRO A 190 -8.11 14.43 -2.07
CA PRO A 190 -8.08 14.22 -0.62
C PRO A 190 -8.86 12.99 -0.17
N ASN A 191 -9.64 12.35 -1.05
CA ASN A 191 -10.37 11.13 -0.72
C ASN A 191 -9.48 9.87 -0.83
N VAL A 192 -8.35 9.96 -1.52
CA VAL A 192 -7.44 8.82 -1.69
C VAL A 192 -6.71 8.54 -0.39
N SER A 193 -6.87 7.34 0.14
CA SER A 193 -6.01 6.85 1.22
C SER A 193 -4.63 6.49 0.66
N VAL A 194 -3.59 7.22 1.07
CA VAL A 194 -2.21 6.95 0.65
C VAL A 194 -1.45 6.26 1.78
N LYS A 195 -0.77 5.15 1.46
CA LYS A 195 0.14 4.45 2.39
C LYS A 195 1.53 4.33 1.78
N ILE A 196 2.56 4.58 2.59
CA ILE A 196 3.95 4.56 2.16
C ILE A 196 4.71 3.54 2.99
N PHE A 197 5.42 2.62 2.32
CA PHE A 197 6.19 1.58 2.98
C PHE A 197 7.62 1.51 2.45
N ASN A 198 8.58 1.42 3.37
CA ASN A 198 9.92 0.96 3.03
C ASN A 198 9.98 -0.57 3.20
N VAL A 199 10.16 -1.31 2.10
CA VAL A 199 10.14 -2.79 2.10
C VAL A 199 11.27 -3.42 2.91
N ALA A 200 12.31 -2.66 3.27
CA ALA A 200 13.37 -3.11 4.16
C ALA A 200 13.05 -2.91 5.65
N ARG A 201 11.94 -2.24 5.97
CA ARG A 201 11.58 -1.81 7.33
C ARG A 201 10.17 -2.19 7.78
N HIS A 202 9.32 -2.66 6.87
CA HIS A 202 7.92 -2.97 7.14
C HIS A 202 7.60 -4.43 6.84
N ASP A 203 6.52 -4.92 7.44
CA ASP A 203 6.03 -6.27 7.19
C ASP A 203 5.57 -6.43 5.74
N LYS A 204 6.08 -7.47 5.10
CA LYS A 204 5.82 -7.76 3.69
C LYS A 204 4.35 -8.02 3.42
N ASN A 205 3.71 -8.81 4.28
CA ASN A 205 2.33 -9.23 4.11
C ASN A 205 1.33 -8.10 4.38
N GLU A 206 1.70 -7.13 5.22
CA GLU A 206 0.96 -5.88 5.41
C GLU A 206 0.99 -5.06 4.12
N ILE A 207 2.16 -4.89 3.50
CA ILE A 207 2.28 -4.19 2.22
C ILE A 207 1.39 -4.87 1.17
N LEU A 208 1.43 -6.20 1.07
CA LEU A 208 0.61 -6.95 0.10
C LEU A 208 -0.90 -6.84 0.38
N ALA A 209 -1.32 -6.80 1.64
CA ALA A 209 -2.71 -6.54 2.01
C ALA A 209 -3.15 -5.12 1.59
N HIS A 210 -2.27 -4.12 1.73
CA HIS A 210 -2.52 -2.77 1.22
C HIS A 210 -2.55 -2.71 -0.31
N VAL A 211 -1.66 -3.44 -1.00
CA VAL A 211 -1.69 -3.59 -2.46
C VAL A 211 -3.02 -4.21 -2.91
N PHE A 212 -3.50 -5.24 -2.21
CA PHE A 212 -4.79 -5.89 -2.48
C PHE A 212 -5.95 -4.90 -2.40
N GLY A 213 -6.00 -4.03 -1.39
CA GLY A 213 -7.03 -3.00 -1.26
C GLY A 213 -6.83 -1.77 -2.16
N SER A 214 -5.73 -1.63 -2.88
CA SER A 214 -5.42 -0.41 -3.65
C SER A 214 -5.98 -0.41 -5.07
N LYS A 215 -6.42 0.75 -5.58
CA LYS A 215 -6.73 0.96 -7.00
C LYS A 215 -5.48 1.02 -7.88
N GLY A 216 -4.35 1.40 -7.30
CA GLY A 216 -3.06 1.36 -7.95
C GLY A 216 -1.88 1.45 -6.99
N ILE A 217 -0.68 1.15 -7.49
CA ILE A 217 0.54 1.09 -6.70
C ILE A 217 1.67 1.89 -7.33
N LEU A 218 2.58 2.42 -6.51
CA LEU A 218 3.82 3.03 -6.97
C LEU A 218 5.02 2.32 -6.35
N VAL A 219 5.94 1.86 -7.19
CA VAL A 219 7.06 1.00 -6.76
C VAL A 219 8.39 1.71 -6.98
N GLY A 220 9.10 1.94 -5.89
CA GLY A 220 10.35 2.70 -5.87
C GLY A 220 11.60 1.85 -5.71
N SER A 221 12.62 2.09 -6.52
CA SER A 221 13.96 1.54 -6.24
C SER A 221 15.08 2.38 -6.83
N SER A 222 16.15 2.53 -6.07
CA SER A 222 17.40 3.02 -6.64
C SER A 222 18.06 2.00 -7.57
N THR A 223 18.87 2.47 -8.51
CA THR A 223 19.71 1.55 -9.31
C THR A 223 20.92 1.10 -8.49
N MET A 224 21.01 -0.20 -8.23
CA MET A 224 22.12 -0.86 -7.55
C MET A 224 22.75 -1.89 -8.49
N ASN A 225 24.02 -1.71 -8.87
CA ASN A 225 24.73 -2.62 -9.78
C ASN A 225 23.95 -2.92 -11.08
N ASN A 226 23.39 -1.87 -11.69
CA ASN A 226 22.62 -1.90 -12.94
C ASN A 226 21.28 -2.68 -12.85
N VAL A 227 20.84 -3.02 -11.64
CA VAL A 227 19.55 -3.66 -11.37
C VAL A 227 18.78 -2.90 -10.28
N MET A 228 17.53 -3.30 -10.02
CA MET A 228 16.76 -2.81 -8.87
C MET A 228 17.27 -3.44 -7.57
N MET A 229 16.94 -2.83 -6.43
CA MET A 229 17.28 -3.37 -5.12
C MET A 229 16.60 -4.74 -4.87
N PRO A 230 17.27 -5.67 -4.18
CA PRO A 230 16.85 -7.08 -4.12
C PRO A 230 15.50 -7.28 -3.43
N LYS A 231 15.16 -6.50 -2.40
CA LYS A 231 13.86 -6.63 -1.73
C LYS A 231 12.71 -6.18 -2.62
N VAL A 232 12.92 -5.16 -3.45
CA VAL A 232 11.94 -4.76 -4.47
C VAL A 232 11.78 -5.86 -5.52
N ALA A 233 12.88 -6.48 -5.96
CA ALA A 233 12.81 -7.61 -6.88
C ALA A 233 12.01 -8.80 -6.31
N GLY A 234 12.22 -9.15 -5.04
CA GLY A 234 11.47 -10.20 -4.34
C GLY A 234 9.98 -9.87 -4.20
N MET A 235 9.65 -8.62 -3.83
CA MET A 235 8.26 -8.15 -3.79
C MET A 235 7.56 -8.26 -5.14
N LEU A 236 8.24 -7.90 -6.23
CA LEU A 236 7.67 -8.00 -7.59
C LEU A 236 7.45 -9.45 -8.03
N GLU A 237 8.32 -10.38 -7.60
CA GLU A 237 8.15 -11.80 -7.85
C GLU A 237 6.88 -12.33 -7.15
N GLU A 238 6.69 -11.96 -5.89
CA GLU A 238 5.49 -12.34 -5.12
C GLU A 238 4.22 -11.70 -5.68
N ILE A 239 4.27 -10.42 -6.06
CA ILE A 239 3.17 -9.73 -6.75
C ILE A 239 2.78 -10.45 -8.04
N THR A 240 3.76 -10.94 -8.81
CA THR A 240 3.52 -11.74 -10.02
C THR A 240 2.79 -13.04 -9.67
N SER A 241 3.19 -13.71 -8.58
CA SER A 241 2.54 -14.93 -8.12
C SER A 241 1.09 -14.72 -7.64
N LEU A 242 0.80 -13.56 -7.04
CA LEU A 242 -0.52 -13.21 -6.50
C LEU A 242 -1.53 -12.74 -7.57
N ARG A 243 -1.07 -12.37 -8.77
CA ARG A 243 -1.91 -12.11 -9.95
C ARG A 243 -3.02 -11.06 -9.73
N PHE A 244 -2.71 -9.95 -9.07
CA PHE A 244 -3.65 -8.85 -8.87
C PHE A 244 -4.33 -8.41 -10.17
N LYS A 245 -5.63 -8.09 -10.10
CA LYS A 245 -6.47 -7.73 -11.27
C LYS A 245 -7.06 -6.34 -11.17
N GLY A 246 -7.20 -5.69 -12.33
CA GLY A 246 -7.86 -4.40 -12.44
C GLY A 246 -7.16 -3.26 -11.70
N LYS A 247 -5.82 -3.29 -11.58
CA LYS A 247 -5.01 -2.30 -10.85
C LYS A 247 -4.03 -1.56 -11.76
N LYS A 248 -3.79 -0.28 -11.45
CA LYS A 248 -2.79 0.56 -12.13
C LYS A 248 -1.44 0.52 -11.40
N ALA A 249 -0.35 0.82 -12.09
CA ALA A 249 0.96 0.91 -11.45
C ALA A 249 1.88 1.98 -12.05
N GLY A 250 2.84 2.45 -11.27
CA GLY A 250 3.93 3.30 -11.73
C GLY A 250 5.25 2.94 -11.06
N ALA A 251 6.35 3.07 -11.78
CA ALA A 251 7.69 2.83 -11.27
C ALA A 251 8.38 4.16 -10.98
N PHE A 252 9.18 4.25 -9.92
CA PHE A 252 10.00 5.43 -9.67
C PHE A 252 11.35 5.10 -9.04
N GLY A 253 12.28 6.05 -9.04
CA GLY A 253 13.52 5.86 -8.29
C GLY A 253 14.67 6.79 -8.67
N SER A 254 15.65 6.83 -7.77
CA SER A 254 16.89 7.59 -7.95
C SER A 254 18.00 6.77 -8.61
N TYR A 255 18.91 7.42 -9.35
CA TYR A 255 20.09 6.77 -9.94
C TYR A 255 21.32 7.68 -9.91
N GLY A 256 22.53 7.10 -9.93
CA GLY A 256 23.78 7.87 -9.93
C GLY A 256 24.25 8.28 -11.33
N TRP A 257 24.28 7.33 -12.28
CA TRP A 257 24.81 7.55 -13.63
C TRP A 257 23.86 7.03 -14.72
N ASN A 258 23.88 5.73 -15.05
CA ASN A 258 23.17 5.17 -16.19
C ASN A 258 21.73 4.74 -15.86
N GLY A 259 21.40 4.56 -14.58
CA GLY A 259 20.07 4.11 -14.16
C GLY A 259 19.72 2.69 -14.66
N GLY A 260 18.44 2.48 -14.96
CA GLY A 260 17.90 1.23 -15.52
C GLY A 260 16.96 0.44 -14.58
N ALA A 261 17.03 0.67 -13.26
CA ALA A 261 16.14 -0.02 -12.32
C ALA A 261 14.65 0.30 -12.55
N VAL A 262 14.32 1.58 -12.78
CA VAL A 262 12.93 2.03 -12.97
C VAL A 262 12.29 1.39 -14.19
N ASP A 263 13.01 1.30 -15.32
CA ASP A 263 12.50 0.65 -16.54
C ASP A 263 12.31 -0.86 -16.33
N ARG A 264 13.23 -1.50 -15.59
CA ARG A 264 13.11 -2.92 -15.25
C ARG A 264 11.94 -3.19 -14.30
N ILE A 265 11.64 -2.29 -13.38
CA ILE A 265 10.45 -2.36 -12.51
C ILE A 265 9.19 -2.18 -13.35
N HIS A 266 9.15 -1.18 -14.24
CA HIS A 266 8.03 -0.96 -15.14
C HIS A 266 7.69 -2.22 -15.94
N ALA A 267 8.69 -2.83 -16.59
CA ALA A 267 8.49 -4.06 -17.35
C ALA A 267 7.92 -5.20 -16.48
N ARG A 268 8.46 -5.41 -15.26
CA ARG A 268 7.95 -6.45 -14.35
C ARG A 268 6.52 -6.18 -13.85
N LEU A 269 6.15 -4.91 -13.65
CA LEU A 269 4.78 -4.55 -13.31
C LEU A 269 3.82 -4.82 -14.48
N THR A 270 4.24 -4.53 -15.71
CA THR A 270 3.48 -4.88 -16.92
C THR A 270 3.32 -6.40 -17.03
N ASP A 271 4.40 -7.17 -16.85
CA ASP A 271 4.36 -8.64 -16.88
C ASP A 271 3.44 -9.23 -15.79
N ALA A 272 3.40 -8.59 -14.61
CA ALA A 272 2.49 -8.96 -13.51
C ALA A 272 1.02 -8.59 -13.77
N GLY A 273 0.70 -7.90 -14.88
CA GLY A 273 -0.67 -7.60 -15.30
C GLY A 273 -1.21 -6.24 -14.86
N PHE A 274 -0.37 -5.31 -14.41
CA PHE A 274 -0.79 -3.95 -14.07
C PHE A 274 -0.90 -3.05 -15.30
N PHE A 275 -1.83 -2.08 -15.24
CA PHE A 275 -1.87 -0.98 -16.21
C PHE A 275 -0.82 0.07 -15.83
N THR A 276 0.31 0.07 -16.54
CA THR A 276 1.46 0.89 -16.18
C THR A 276 1.39 2.32 -16.74
N THR A 277 1.77 3.29 -15.90
CA THR A 277 2.03 4.68 -16.31
C THR A 277 3.54 4.92 -16.52
N VAL A 278 3.88 6.09 -17.04
CA VAL A 278 5.27 6.51 -17.28
C VAL A 278 6.02 6.54 -15.94
N GLY A 279 7.21 5.93 -15.91
CA GLY A 279 8.03 5.90 -14.70
C GLY A 279 8.78 7.20 -14.44
N LEU A 280 8.94 7.57 -13.17
CA LEU A 280 9.65 8.78 -12.73
C LEU A 280 11.10 8.48 -12.33
N LYS A 281 12.07 9.25 -12.84
CA LYS A 281 13.49 9.02 -12.59
C LYS A 281 14.16 10.33 -12.16
N THR A 282 14.93 10.28 -11.08
CA THR A 282 15.71 11.43 -10.60
C THR A 282 17.17 11.04 -10.44
N LYS A 283 18.10 11.92 -10.83
CA LYS A 283 19.53 11.68 -10.65
C LYS A 283 19.96 12.13 -9.26
N TRP A 284 20.70 11.29 -8.54
CA TRP A 284 21.19 11.54 -7.18
C TRP A 284 20.07 11.97 -6.21
N ARG A 285 20.38 12.85 -5.25
CA ARG A 285 19.42 13.41 -4.30
C ARG A 285 18.54 14.43 -5.05
N PRO A 286 17.20 14.33 -4.97
CA PRO A 286 16.31 15.33 -5.54
C PRO A 286 16.57 16.72 -4.92
N ASP A 287 16.78 17.73 -5.76
CA ASP A 287 16.79 19.13 -5.38
C ASP A 287 15.36 19.71 -5.37
N GLY A 288 15.19 21.01 -5.05
CA GLY A 288 13.87 21.64 -4.97
C GLY A 288 13.03 21.48 -6.25
N LYS A 289 13.67 21.59 -7.41
CA LYS A 289 13.01 21.37 -8.71
C LYS A 289 12.58 19.91 -8.87
N ALA A 290 13.47 18.96 -8.62
CA ALA A 290 13.17 17.54 -8.75
C ALA A 290 12.11 17.07 -7.74
N ILE A 291 12.05 17.66 -6.55
CA ILE A 291 10.97 17.42 -5.57
C ILE A 291 9.62 17.89 -6.12
N GLU A 292 9.54 19.07 -6.73
CA GLU A 292 8.29 19.52 -7.34
C GLU A 292 7.90 18.67 -8.56
N GLU A 293 8.84 18.17 -9.34
CA GLU A 293 8.57 17.19 -10.40
C GLU A 293 7.99 15.88 -9.83
N CYS A 294 8.49 15.41 -8.68
CA CYS A 294 7.91 14.25 -7.97
C CYS A 294 6.50 14.53 -7.46
N ARG A 295 6.28 15.73 -6.91
CA ARG A 295 4.96 16.15 -6.44
C ARG A 295 3.97 16.26 -7.60
N GLU A 296 4.35 16.87 -8.71
CA GLU A 296 3.52 16.99 -9.90
C GLU A 296 3.21 15.63 -10.55
N HIS A 297 4.17 14.69 -10.49
CA HIS A 297 3.90 13.31 -10.86
C HIS A 297 2.78 12.71 -9.99
N GLY A 298 2.83 12.91 -8.67
CA GLY A 298 1.75 12.53 -7.75
C GLY A 298 0.40 13.16 -8.11
N ARG A 299 0.36 14.46 -8.45
CA ARG A 299 -0.86 15.15 -8.89
C ARG A 299 -1.43 14.54 -10.18
N THR A 300 -0.56 14.22 -11.12
CA THR A 300 -0.95 13.60 -12.40
C THR A 300 -1.54 12.21 -12.17
N ILE A 301 -0.88 11.39 -11.34
CA ILE A 301 -1.39 10.07 -10.94
C ILE A 301 -2.77 10.18 -10.30
N ALA A 302 -2.98 11.10 -9.36
CA ALA A 302 -4.28 11.30 -8.72
C ALA A 302 -5.37 11.64 -9.74
N ARG A 303 -5.11 12.54 -10.69
CA ARG A 303 -6.06 12.89 -11.77
C ARG A 303 -6.37 11.71 -12.68
N GLU A 304 -5.35 10.99 -13.13
CA GLU A 304 -5.51 9.86 -14.06
C GLU A 304 -6.19 8.65 -13.39
N TRP A 305 -6.03 8.49 -12.08
CA TRP A 305 -6.48 7.32 -11.32
C TRP A 305 -7.70 7.63 -10.44
N ALA A 306 -8.29 8.82 -10.54
CA ALA A 306 -9.52 9.18 -9.85
C ALA A 306 -10.67 8.20 -10.19
N LEU A 307 -11.38 7.73 -9.16
CA LEU A 307 -12.55 6.86 -9.34
C LEU A 307 -13.83 7.67 -9.57
N ALA A 308 -13.86 8.90 -9.07
CA ALA A 308 -14.93 9.87 -9.25
C ALA A 308 -14.37 11.16 -9.86
N PRO A 309 -15.21 11.99 -10.52
CA PRO A 309 -14.77 13.29 -11.02
C PRO A 309 -14.21 14.16 -9.88
N LEU A 310 -12.97 14.63 -10.04
CA LEU A 310 -12.36 15.55 -9.10
C LEU A 310 -13.01 16.92 -9.23
N THR A 311 -13.42 17.51 -8.10
CA THR A 311 -13.80 18.92 -8.06
C THR A 311 -12.53 19.75 -8.17
N VAL A 312 -12.22 20.16 -9.40
CA VAL A 312 -11.11 21.10 -9.64
C VAL A 312 -11.46 22.40 -8.91
N LYS A 313 -10.86 22.63 -7.75
CA LYS A 313 -10.73 23.98 -7.20
C LYS A 313 -9.78 24.71 -8.13
N THR A 314 -10.32 25.29 -9.20
CA THR A 314 -9.58 26.25 -10.01
C THR A 314 -9.20 27.39 -9.08
N LYS A 315 -7.91 27.50 -8.75
CA LYS A 315 -7.36 28.76 -8.23
C LYS A 315 -7.78 29.84 -9.26
N PRO A 316 -8.44 30.94 -8.85
CA PRO A 316 -8.77 31.98 -9.80
C PRO A 316 -7.50 32.41 -10.50
N SER A 317 -7.50 32.34 -11.84
CA SER A 317 -6.47 32.97 -12.67
C SER A 317 -6.31 34.40 -12.17
N ALA A 318 -5.09 34.78 -11.79
CA ALA A 318 -4.77 36.16 -11.50
C ALA A 318 -5.28 37.01 -12.66
N ALA A 319 -6.13 37.99 -12.35
CA ALA A 319 -6.67 38.90 -13.35
C ALA A 319 -5.51 39.65 -14.04
N PRO A 320 -5.64 40.01 -15.33
CA PRO A 320 -4.62 40.78 -16.02
C PRO A 320 -4.48 42.14 -15.32
N VAL A 321 -3.30 42.44 -14.79
CA VAL A 321 -2.99 43.76 -14.24
C VAL A 321 -2.86 44.72 -15.42
N THR A 322 -3.82 45.62 -15.56
CA THR A 322 -3.74 46.78 -16.46
C THR A 322 -2.77 47.82 -15.89
N PRO A 323 -1.93 48.47 -16.73
CA PRO A 323 -0.94 49.44 -16.25
C PRO A 323 -1.62 50.76 -15.87
N ALA A 324 -1.50 51.15 -14.60
CA ALA A 324 -1.93 52.46 -14.13
C ALA A 324 -0.86 53.53 -14.45
N LYS A 325 -1.35 54.66 -14.96
CA LYS A 325 -0.58 55.84 -15.41
C LYS A 325 0.13 56.55 -14.26
N SER A 326 1.33 57.03 -14.56
CA SER A 326 2.19 57.87 -13.75
C SER A 326 1.59 59.25 -13.43
N ALA A 327 1.77 59.72 -12.19
CA ALA A 327 1.67 61.12 -11.80
C ALA A 327 2.98 61.55 -11.07
N PRO A 328 3.43 62.80 -11.23
CA PRO A 328 4.83 63.17 -11.06
C PRO A 328 5.22 63.49 -9.61
N LEU A 329 6.44 63.11 -9.23
CA LEU A 329 7.08 63.54 -7.99
C LEU A 329 7.98 64.75 -8.24
N ASN A 330 7.78 65.75 -7.39
CA ASN A 330 8.35 67.08 -7.41
C ASN A 330 9.85 67.07 -7.03
N ILE A 331 10.64 67.87 -7.73
CA ILE A 331 12.08 68.03 -7.55
C ILE A 331 12.34 69.16 -6.55
N GLN A 332 13.14 68.92 -5.52
CA GLN A 332 13.95 69.97 -4.89
C GLN A 332 15.41 69.53 -4.79
N GLN A 333 16.27 70.35 -5.41
CA GLN A 333 17.74 70.33 -5.43
C GLN A 333 18.28 70.73 -4.03
N ALA A 334 19.22 70.01 -3.42
CA ALA A 334 20.67 69.86 -3.69
C ALA A 334 21.49 70.62 -2.64
N THR A 335 22.53 69.98 -2.09
CA THR A 335 23.85 70.56 -1.83
C THR A 335 24.80 69.45 -1.35
N ALA A 336 25.99 69.40 -1.96
CA ALA A 336 27.15 68.68 -1.44
C ALA A 336 27.98 69.64 -0.57
N PRO A 337 28.79 69.13 0.38
CA PRO A 337 30.22 69.06 0.06
C PRO A 337 30.96 67.81 0.59
N SER A 338 32.15 67.65 0.00
CA SER A 338 33.27 66.72 0.23
C SER A 338 33.78 66.58 1.67
N THR A 339 34.22 65.39 2.09
CA THR A 339 35.64 65.00 2.36
C THR A 339 35.77 63.60 3.00
N GLU A 340 36.80 62.88 2.55
CA GLU A 340 37.59 61.76 3.11
C GLU A 340 37.13 60.92 4.32
N SER A 341 37.18 59.59 4.09
CA SER A 341 37.55 58.48 4.99
C SER A 341 36.93 58.38 6.39
N LYS A 342 36.16 57.32 6.61
CA LYS A 342 36.45 56.28 7.61
C LYS A 342 35.48 55.11 7.47
N MET A 343 36.07 53.93 7.42
CA MET A 343 35.44 52.63 7.55
C MET A 343 34.64 52.60 8.86
N GLN A 344 33.31 52.56 8.79
CA GLN A 344 32.45 52.29 9.95
C GLN A 344 31.29 51.39 9.53
N CYS A 345 31.24 50.24 10.21
CA CYS A 345 30.25 49.18 10.11
C CYS A 345 28.87 49.71 10.53
N ASN A 346 27.84 49.46 9.72
CA ASN A 346 26.44 49.73 10.08
C ASN A 346 25.77 48.38 10.40
N PRO A 347 25.23 48.15 11.60
CA PRO A 347 24.61 46.87 11.95
C PRO A 347 23.20 46.82 11.36
N GLN A 348 23.04 46.18 10.20
CA GLN A 348 21.72 45.75 9.75
C GLN A 348 21.27 44.58 10.63
N LYS A 349 20.04 44.66 11.15
CA LYS A 349 19.38 43.60 11.93
C LYS A 349 19.60 42.24 11.27
N ILE A 350 20.38 41.38 11.92
CA ILE A 350 20.45 39.95 11.61
C ILE A 350 19.05 39.39 11.86
N GLY A 351 18.49 38.66 10.89
CA GLY A 351 17.16 38.05 11.02
C GLY A 351 17.09 37.08 12.21
N GLN A 352 15.88 36.74 12.66
CA GLN A 352 15.68 35.79 13.76
C GLN A 352 16.11 34.37 13.37
N LYS A 353 16.92 33.72 14.21
CA LYS A 353 17.28 32.30 14.06
C LYS A 353 16.11 31.41 14.45
N MET A 354 15.99 30.27 13.78
CA MET A 354 14.86 29.36 13.95
C MET A 354 15.34 27.94 14.24
N LEU A 355 14.72 27.28 15.21
CA LEU A 355 15.05 25.93 15.65
C LEU A 355 14.02 24.94 15.10
N CYS A 356 14.49 23.89 14.43
CA CYS A 356 13.68 22.74 14.10
C CYS A 356 13.36 21.96 15.39
N THR A 357 12.11 21.95 15.82
CA THR A 357 11.68 21.25 17.05
C THR A 357 11.86 19.73 17.00
N VAL A 358 12.02 19.16 15.80
CA VAL A 358 12.13 17.71 15.56
C VAL A 358 13.55 17.19 15.73
N CYS A 359 14.55 17.89 15.19
CA CYS A 359 15.94 17.43 15.19
C CYS A 359 16.94 18.43 15.76
N GLN A 360 16.47 19.58 16.23
CA GLN A 360 17.27 20.62 16.86
C GLN A 360 18.25 21.34 15.92
N TRP A 361 18.11 21.17 14.60
CA TRP A 361 18.86 21.96 13.63
C TRP A 361 18.43 23.43 13.66
N VAL A 362 19.38 24.34 13.51
CA VAL A 362 19.16 25.78 13.58
C VAL A 362 19.34 26.43 12.21
N TYR A 363 18.29 27.07 11.72
CA TYR A 363 18.38 28.00 10.60
C TYR A 363 19.03 29.30 11.07
N ASP A 364 20.15 29.65 10.43
CA ASP A 364 20.85 30.91 10.63
C ASP A 364 20.68 31.81 9.38
N PRO A 365 19.95 32.94 9.48
CA PRO A 365 19.79 33.87 8.37
C PRO A 365 21.11 34.38 7.81
N GLU A 366 22.21 34.42 8.57
CA GLU A 366 23.52 34.83 8.02
C GLU A 366 24.09 33.80 7.03
N ILE A 367 23.70 32.53 7.19
CA ILE A 367 24.18 31.41 6.36
C ILE A 367 23.16 31.11 5.24
N GLY A 368 21.87 31.24 5.54
CA GLY A 368 20.81 30.75 4.67
C GLY A 368 20.82 29.22 4.58
N GLU A 369 20.27 28.67 3.50
CA GLU A 369 20.42 27.26 3.12
C GLU A 369 20.55 27.17 1.60
N PRO A 370 21.77 27.39 1.05
CA PRO A 370 21.99 27.48 -0.38
C PRO A 370 21.58 26.23 -1.17
N ASN A 371 21.57 25.05 -0.54
CA ASN A 371 21.14 23.81 -1.18
C ASN A 371 19.63 23.76 -1.44
N GLN A 372 18.87 24.66 -0.80
CA GLN A 372 17.42 24.82 -0.96
C GLN A 372 17.07 26.20 -1.53
N GLU A 373 18.01 26.83 -2.25
CA GLU A 373 17.83 28.14 -2.89
C GLU A 373 17.54 29.29 -1.91
N VAL A 374 17.90 29.12 -0.63
CA VAL A 374 17.82 30.17 0.39
C VAL A 374 19.19 30.82 0.55
N ALA A 375 19.33 32.06 0.07
CA ALA A 375 20.60 32.76 0.08
C ALA A 375 21.04 33.20 1.50
N PRO A 376 22.35 33.37 1.74
CA PRO A 376 22.83 34.07 2.92
C PRO A 376 22.18 35.45 3.03
N GLY A 377 21.65 35.78 4.20
CA GLY A 377 20.93 37.01 4.50
C GLY A 377 19.40 36.91 4.37
N THR A 378 18.83 35.76 3.97
CA THR A 378 17.37 35.59 3.85
C THR A 378 16.71 35.51 5.24
N ALA A 379 15.81 36.45 5.55
CA ALA A 379 15.01 36.41 6.78
C ALA A 379 14.02 35.24 6.76
N TRP A 380 13.63 34.72 7.93
CA TRP A 380 12.74 33.55 8.00
C TRP A 380 11.39 33.75 7.30
N GLU A 381 10.85 34.96 7.34
CA GLU A 381 9.61 35.33 6.64
C GLU A 381 9.73 35.22 5.11
N ASP A 382 10.94 35.38 4.57
CA ASP A 382 11.25 35.31 3.15
C ASP A 382 11.69 33.90 2.70
N VAL A 383 11.89 32.96 3.64
CA VAL A 383 12.19 31.55 3.31
C VAL A 383 10.95 30.93 2.64
N PRO A 384 11.06 30.24 1.48
CA PRO A 384 9.91 29.64 0.82
C PRO A 384 9.17 28.59 1.68
N ASP A 385 7.85 28.46 1.51
CA ASP A 385 7.05 27.40 2.19
C ASP A 385 7.49 25.98 1.80
N SER A 386 8.21 25.83 0.69
CA SER A 386 8.82 24.57 0.25
C SER A 386 10.09 24.18 1.00
N PHE A 387 10.60 25.03 1.89
CA PHE A 387 11.77 24.75 2.71
C PHE A 387 11.53 23.55 3.64
N ILE A 388 12.50 22.64 3.70
CA ILE A 388 12.54 21.50 4.60
C ILE A 388 13.78 21.57 5.49
N CYS A 389 13.71 21.07 6.71
CA CYS A 389 14.88 20.97 7.56
C CYS A 389 15.95 20.06 6.90
N PRO A 390 17.21 20.49 6.73
CA PRO A 390 18.24 19.69 6.06
C PRO A 390 18.64 18.41 6.82
N GLU A 391 18.34 18.33 8.11
CA GLU A 391 18.66 17.18 8.96
C GLU A 391 17.52 16.15 9.07
N CYS A 392 16.26 16.59 9.14
CA CYS A 392 15.12 15.69 9.36
C CYS A 392 14.06 15.70 8.26
N ASP A 393 14.24 16.54 7.24
CA ASP A 393 13.37 16.64 6.06
C ASP A 393 11.89 16.99 6.37
N ILE A 394 11.58 17.57 7.54
CA ILE A 394 10.25 18.08 7.87
C ILE A 394 10.11 19.56 7.44
N GLY A 395 8.90 19.94 7.02
CA GLY A 395 8.58 21.26 6.47
C GLY A 395 8.80 22.43 7.43
N LYS A 396 8.66 23.65 6.88
CA LYS A 396 8.86 24.93 7.58
C LYS A 396 7.97 25.11 8.82
N ASP A 397 6.87 24.37 8.93
CA ASP A 397 5.86 24.45 9.98
C ASP A 397 6.34 23.97 11.36
N VAL A 398 7.43 23.19 11.43
CA VAL A 398 7.98 22.68 12.71
C VAL A 398 9.08 23.53 13.32
N PHE A 399 9.31 24.74 12.78
CA PHE A 399 10.36 25.64 13.24
C PHE A 399 9.83 26.70 14.20
N GLU A 400 10.53 26.88 15.31
CA GLU A 400 10.21 27.88 16.33
C GLU A 400 11.34 28.90 16.49
N PRO A 401 11.03 30.16 16.80
CA PRO A 401 12.04 31.18 17.04
C PRO A 401 12.92 30.82 18.23
N ILE A 402 14.23 30.96 18.06
CA ILE A 402 15.16 30.91 19.19
C ILE A 402 15.05 32.25 19.91
N ASN A 403 14.49 32.23 21.12
CA ASN A 403 14.55 33.35 22.04
C ASN A 403 15.87 33.23 22.81
N ASP A 404 16.77 34.19 22.61
CA ASP A 404 17.99 34.33 23.42
C ASP A 404 17.68 34.62 24.89
#